data_AF-A0A2U1APA2-F1
#
_entry.id   AF-A0A2U1APA2-F1
#
_cell.length_a   1.000
_cell.length_b   1.000
_cell.length_c   1.000
_cell.angle_alpha   90.00
_cell.angle_beta   90.00
_cell.angle_gamma   90.00
#
_symmetry.space_group_name_H-M   'P 1'
#
loop_
_entity.id
_entity.type
_entity.pdbx_description
1 polymer ?
#
loop_
_entity_poly.entity_id
_entity_poly.type
_entity_poly.pdbx_seq_one_letter_code
_entity_poly.pdbx_strand_id
1 'polypeptide(L)'
;MRWTSMVVAAVAALSLGAAEFDLGNFIRSRYRAGEREIVLPDGEVRCRGMVELGREFRDLTIRGGRDTKLVCTNLSDLFFLNGCSNVTMRDFAVDYDPLPFTQGTVTAIDRGKKVVRYRLHDGYPRLEKRYLVPHPQLFDRKSRTMKYDAVWSHCERNRAVSPDEGELLMAQLQPNLEVGDFVVLNYRPGCIMKIRGMSDLLKFENLTFYSSPGGGIFARRTRGRHEIRNCRMIRGPMPAGAAEARLLSLSADGINYATSRQGPLIENCEIEFIGDDSVNLHGSPLRVVRREKESFLAVIGYRPSEYTELILPGDEVRLLAKENFAVLGTAKVRKVEIAEDVPGLDLKQVYMAAEIPDYITYRITVDGPLPEPGTLVDFPAINSPGFVIRNNYFHDHRARGLRIMAYCGLIENNRIERLESSAISIGPEYAYWQEGGWVNGVTVRNNRIESVDLGGSAYSRFGYSLGAICTFVRNEGGKAPFYPGNRNVVIENNRIGNCSLAGIYLLASDGATVRGNVISGVNWGNNPDIGGNYGIRYEKQPIGQFGSKDSTIENNEVKP
;
A
#
# COMPACT_ATOMS: atom_id res chain seq x y z
N MET A 1 9.20 -75.49 -8.68
CA MET A 1 8.25 -75.12 -9.75
C MET A 1 7.14 -74.30 -9.11
N ARG A 2 6.68 -73.25 -9.80
CA ARG A 2 5.61 -72.27 -9.44
C ARG A 2 6.03 -71.04 -8.62
N TRP A 3 6.55 -70.10 -9.39
CA TRP A 3 6.38 -68.66 -9.21
C TRP A 3 4.96 -68.20 -9.63
N THR A 4 4.69 -66.91 -9.40
CA THR A 4 3.68 -65.99 -10.00
C THR A 4 2.24 -66.04 -9.46
N SER A 5 1.53 -64.94 -9.13
CA SER A 5 1.78 -63.48 -9.14
C SER A 5 0.73 -62.77 -8.27
N MET A 6 1.11 -61.75 -7.50
CA MET A 6 0.18 -60.74 -6.96
C MET A 6 -0.10 -59.70 -8.05
N VAL A 7 -1.37 -59.49 -8.39
CA VAL A 7 -1.81 -58.39 -9.24
C VAL A 7 -2.08 -57.19 -8.34
N VAL A 8 -1.20 -56.18 -8.43
CA VAL A 8 -1.46 -54.83 -7.91
C VAL A 8 -2.27 -54.09 -8.97
N ALA A 9 -3.52 -53.77 -8.65
CA ALA A 9 -4.33 -52.88 -9.48
C ALA A 9 -3.86 -51.44 -9.27
N ALA A 10 -3.10 -50.92 -10.24
CA ALA A 10 -2.83 -49.49 -10.36
C ALA A 10 -4.13 -48.76 -10.73
N VAL A 11 -4.63 -47.93 -9.82
CA VAL A 11 -5.68 -46.96 -10.14
C VAL A 11 -5.00 -45.81 -10.88
N ALA A 12 -5.18 -45.78 -12.20
CA ALA A 12 -4.84 -44.62 -13.01
C ALA A 12 -5.78 -43.47 -12.61
N ALA A 13 -5.22 -42.43 -11.99
CA ALA A 13 -5.91 -41.18 -11.77
C ALA A 13 -6.12 -40.47 -13.12
N LEU A 14 -7.27 -40.71 -13.73
CA LEU A 14 -7.82 -39.83 -14.77
C LEU A 14 -8.12 -38.49 -14.11
N SER A 15 -7.41 -37.43 -14.51
CA SER A 15 -7.66 -36.05 -14.11
C SER A 15 -8.98 -35.56 -14.71
N LEU A 16 -10.09 -35.95 -14.11
CA LEU A 16 -11.35 -35.23 -14.21
C LEU A 16 -11.15 -33.91 -13.47
N GLY A 17 -11.30 -32.78 -14.16
CA GLY A 17 -11.21 -31.46 -13.54
C GLY A 17 -12.17 -31.37 -12.35
N ALA A 18 -11.63 -31.28 -11.14
CA ALA A 18 -12.44 -31.12 -9.93
C ALA A 18 -13.29 -29.85 -10.08
N ALA A 19 -14.60 -29.97 -9.91
CA ALA A 19 -15.48 -28.80 -9.88
C ALA A 19 -14.97 -27.81 -8.82
N GLU A 20 -14.88 -26.53 -9.18
CA GLU A 20 -14.39 -25.48 -8.29
C GLU A 20 -15.28 -25.38 -7.05
N PHE A 21 -14.67 -25.18 -5.88
CA PHE A 21 -15.37 -25.08 -4.61
C PHE A 21 -16.03 -23.70 -4.46
N ASP A 22 -17.35 -23.69 -4.26
CA ASP A 22 -18.10 -22.47 -3.98
C ASP A 22 -17.98 -22.08 -2.50
N LEU A 23 -16.87 -21.41 -2.18
CA LEU A 23 -16.53 -20.95 -0.84
C LEU A 23 -17.60 -20.01 -0.26
N GLY A 24 -18.20 -19.16 -1.09
CA GLY A 24 -19.21 -18.20 -0.64
C GLY A 24 -20.50 -18.89 -0.20
N ASN A 25 -20.99 -19.85 -0.97
CA ASN A 25 -22.17 -20.62 -0.58
C ASN A 25 -21.90 -21.56 0.59
N PHE A 26 -20.70 -22.13 0.69
CA PHE A 26 -20.28 -22.90 1.87
C PHE A 26 -20.38 -22.06 3.16
N ILE A 27 -19.79 -20.87 3.18
CA ILE A 27 -19.83 -19.99 4.36
C ILE A 27 -21.27 -19.54 4.67
N ARG A 28 -22.02 -19.09 3.64
CA ARG A 28 -23.40 -18.60 3.82
C ARG A 28 -24.34 -19.67 4.36
N SER A 29 -24.28 -20.89 3.84
CA SER A 29 -25.17 -21.98 4.27
C SER A 29 -24.94 -22.37 5.74
N ARG A 30 -23.68 -22.50 6.14
CA ARG A 30 -23.25 -22.77 7.52
C ARG A 30 -23.70 -21.67 8.49
N TYR A 31 -23.47 -20.41 8.12
CA TYR A 31 -23.90 -19.26 8.94
C TYR A 31 -25.42 -19.22 9.13
N ARG A 32 -26.19 -19.48 8.06
CA ARG A 32 -27.66 -19.56 8.09
C ARG A 32 -28.18 -20.75 8.91
N ALA A 33 -27.42 -21.84 8.98
CA ALA A 33 -27.70 -22.98 9.84
C ALA A 33 -27.42 -22.70 11.33
N GLY A 34 -26.91 -21.51 11.68
CA GLY A 34 -26.64 -21.10 13.06
C GLY A 34 -25.19 -21.29 13.49
N GLU A 35 -24.31 -21.77 12.61
CA GLU A 35 -22.88 -21.87 12.93
C GLU A 35 -22.26 -20.47 13.07
N ARG A 36 -21.39 -20.32 14.07
CA ARG A 36 -20.62 -19.09 14.34
C ARG A 36 -19.12 -19.31 14.31
N GLU A 37 -18.68 -20.56 14.26
CA GLU A 37 -17.33 -20.95 13.87
C GLU A 37 -17.43 -21.87 12.66
N ILE A 38 -16.93 -21.43 11.51
CA ILE A 38 -16.94 -22.16 10.25
C ILE A 38 -15.52 -22.62 9.96
N VAL A 39 -15.33 -23.93 9.92
CA VAL A 39 -14.06 -24.56 9.56
C VAL A 39 -14.02 -24.79 8.06
N LEU A 40 -13.04 -24.20 7.39
CA LEU A 40 -12.78 -24.39 5.97
C LEU A 40 -12.20 -25.79 5.71
N PRO A 41 -12.36 -26.35 4.49
CA PRO A 41 -11.85 -27.69 4.19
C PRO A 41 -10.32 -27.81 4.36
N ASP A 42 -9.88 -29.01 4.74
CA ASP A 42 -8.46 -29.37 4.82
C ASP A 42 -7.79 -29.31 3.43
N GLY A 43 -6.51 -28.94 3.41
CA GLY A 43 -5.66 -28.96 2.20
C GLY A 43 -5.96 -27.85 1.19
N GLU A 44 -5.55 -28.08 -0.06
CA GLU A 44 -5.74 -27.12 -1.15
C GLU A 44 -7.19 -27.14 -1.67
N VAL A 45 -7.81 -25.96 -1.67
CA VAL A 45 -9.18 -25.75 -2.15
C VAL A 45 -9.16 -24.71 -3.24
N ARG A 46 -9.54 -25.10 -4.46
CA ARG A 46 -9.64 -24.17 -5.59
C ARG A 46 -10.99 -23.47 -5.58
N CYS A 47 -10.98 -22.15 -5.45
CA CYS A 47 -12.17 -21.33 -5.23
C CYS A 47 -12.39 -20.38 -6.40
N ARG A 48 -13.65 -20.17 -6.76
CA ARG A 48 -14.04 -19.17 -7.77
C ARG A 48 -14.92 -18.08 -7.18
N GLY A 49 -14.67 -16.86 -7.66
CA GLY A 49 -15.48 -15.69 -7.35
C GLY A 49 -15.14 -15.05 -6.00
N MET A 50 -15.72 -13.88 -5.81
CA MET A 50 -15.58 -13.10 -4.58
C MET A 50 -16.61 -13.58 -3.54
N VAL A 51 -16.16 -13.72 -2.30
CA VAL A 51 -16.98 -14.02 -1.13
C VAL A 51 -17.35 -12.72 -0.43
N GLU A 52 -18.60 -12.29 -0.60
CA GLU A 52 -19.13 -11.14 0.15
C GLU A 52 -19.69 -11.57 1.51
N LEU A 53 -19.21 -10.93 2.57
CA LEU A 53 -19.77 -10.97 3.91
C LEU A 53 -20.42 -9.61 4.20
N GLY A 54 -21.74 -9.54 4.02
CA GLY A 54 -22.54 -8.33 4.25
C GLY A 54 -22.86 -8.04 5.72
N ARG A 55 -23.72 -7.03 5.94
CA ARG A 55 -24.14 -6.54 7.27
C ARG A 55 -24.82 -7.58 8.16
N GLU A 56 -25.33 -8.66 7.56
CA GLU A 56 -25.93 -9.79 8.24
C GLU A 56 -24.91 -10.66 8.98
N PHE A 57 -23.64 -10.61 8.58
CA PHE A 57 -22.56 -11.39 9.20
C PHE A 57 -22.03 -10.67 10.43
N ARG A 58 -22.29 -11.27 11.59
CA ARG A 58 -21.84 -10.79 12.89
C ARG A 58 -21.42 -11.96 13.76
N ASP A 59 -20.45 -11.72 14.65
CA ASP A 59 -19.99 -12.69 15.65
C ASP A 59 -19.57 -14.02 14.98
N LEU A 60 -18.76 -13.92 13.93
CA LEU A 60 -18.37 -15.05 13.08
C LEU A 60 -16.87 -15.29 13.12
N THR A 61 -16.47 -16.54 13.31
CA THR A 61 -15.11 -17.01 13.07
C THR A 61 -15.08 -17.90 11.82
N ILE A 62 -14.20 -17.59 10.87
CA ILE A 62 -13.84 -18.44 9.75
C ILE A 62 -12.41 -18.91 9.98
N ARG A 63 -12.21 -20.21 10.20
CA ARG A 63 -10.87 -20.77 10.42
C ARG A 63 -10.50 -21.82 9.41
N GLY A 64 -9.22 -21.92 9.08
CA GLY A 64 -8.70 -23.06 8.34
C GLY A 64 -8.89 -24.37 9.11
N GLY A 65 -9.05 -25.45 8.34
CA GLY A 65 -8.82 -26.81 8.79
C GLY A 65 -7.32 -27.10 8.82
N ARG A 66 -6.93 -28.34 8.50
CA ARG A 66 -5.53 -28.74 8.41
C ARG A 66 -4.93 -28.29 7.08
N ASP A 67 -3.88 -27.49 7.14
CA ASP A 67 -3.13 -27.01 5.97
C ASP A 67 -4.01 -26.36 4.87
N THR A 68 -5.09 -25.67 5.28
CA THR A 68 -6.02 -25.04 4.34
C THR A 68 -5.31 -23.99 3.49
N LYS A 69 -5.36 -24.17 2.17
CA LYS A 69 -4.89 -23.19 1.18
C LYS A 69 -5.98 -22.92 0.15
N LEU A 70 -6.48 -21.70 0.12
CA LEU A 70 -7.45 -21.24 -0.87
C LEU A 70 -6.70 -20.79 -2.13
N VAL A 71 -6.95 -21.44 -3.26
CA VAL A 71 -6.38 -21.07 -4.56
C VAL A 71 -7.46 -20.44 -5.43
N CYS A 72 -7.38 -19.13 -5.62
CA CYS A 72 -8.34 -18.36 -6.39
C CYS A 72 -8.12 -18.55 -7.89
N THR A 73 -9.17 -18.92 -8.62
CA THR A 73 -9.10 -19.14 -10.08
C THR A 73 -9.49 -17.92 -10.91
N ASN A 74 -9.88 -16.82 -10.27
CA ASN A 74 -10.14 -15.53 -10.90
C ASN A 74 -9.26 -14.44 -10.28
N LEU A 75 -8.67 -13.59 -11.12
CA LEU A 75 -7.84 -12.46 -10.69
C LEU A 75 -8.74 -11.29 -10.25
N SER A 76 -9.36 -11.42 -9.07
CA SER A 76 -10.23 -10.42 -8.46
C SER A 76 -10.08 -10.39 -6.95
N ASP A 77 -10.87 -9.54 -6.29
CA ASP A 77 -11.02 -9.59 -4.85
C ASP A 77 -11.45 -10.99 -4.38
N LEU A 78 -10.88 -11.51 -3.28
CA LEU A 78 -11.33 -12.78 -2.67
C LEU A 78 -12.44 -12.55 -1.66
N PHE A 79 -12.19 -11.83 -0.57
CA PHE A 79 -13.20 -11.51 0.44
C PHE A 79 -13.61 -10.04 0.36
N PHE A 80 -14.92 -9.80 0.33
CA PHE A 80 -15.49 -8.47 0.47
C PHE A 80 -16.29 -8.36 1.77
N LEU A 81 -15.67 -7.73 2.77
CA LEU A 81 -16.21 -7.50 4.11
C LEU A 81 -16.95 -6.17 4.13
N ASN A 82 -18.26 -6.22 3.89
CA ASN A 82 -19.09 -5.07 3.56
C ASN A 82 -20.15 -4.78 4.64
N GLY A 83 -19.75 -4.04 5.66
CA GLY A 83 -20.57 -3.70 6.82
C GLY A 83 -20.80 -4.82 7.82
N CYS A 84 -20.01 -5.90 7.75
CA CYS A 84 -19.98 -6.95 8.77
C CYS A 84 -19.28 -6.46 10.06
N SER A 85 -19.51 -7.14 11.16
CA SER A 85 -19.01 -6.74 12.48
C SER A 85 -18.54 -7.95 13.29
N ASN A 86 -17.48 -7.80 14.08
CA ASN A 86 -16.97 -8.87 14.94
C ASN A 86 -16.71 -10.19 14.17
N VAL A 87 -15.88 -10.09 13.13
CA VAL A 87 -15.51 -11.24 12.28
C VAL A 87 -14.03 -11.56 12.46
N THR A 88 -13.72 -12.81 12.76
CA THR A 88 -12.35 -13.33 12.85
C THR A 88 -12.07 -14.28 11.69
N MET A 89 -10.94 -14.09 11.01
CA MET A 89 -10.45 -14.97 9.95
C MET A 89 -9.06 -15.46 10.31
N ARG A 90 -8.87 -16.79 10.41
CA ARG A 90 -7.60 -17.34 10.89
C ARG A 90 -7.17 -18.67 10.31
N ASP A 91 -5.88 -18.96 10.38
CA ASP A 91 -5.29 -20.29 10.15
C ASP A 91 -5.42 -20.84 8.72
N PHE A 92 -5.37 -19.98 7.69
CA PHE A 92 -5.35 -20.45 6.29
C PHE A 92 -4.42 -19.61 5.41
N ALA A 93 -4.04 -20.20 4.27
CA ALA A 93 -3.27 -19.54 3.23
C ALA A 93 -4.14 -19.18 2.00
N VAL A 94 -3.70 -18.18 1.23
CA VAL A 94 -4.32 -17.76 -0.03
C VAL A 94 -3.26 -17.68 -1.13
N ASP A 95 -3.58 -18.20 -2.31
CA ASP A 95 -2.80 -18.08 -3.53
C ASP A 95 -3.74 -17.90 -4.74
N TYR A 96 -3.18 -17.64 -5.92
CA TYR A 96 -3.93 -17.45 -7.16
C TYR A 96 -3.33 -18.32 -8.28
N ASP A 97 -4.20 -18.90 -9.09
CA ASP A 97 -3.85 -19.66 -10.29
C ASP A 97 -4.88 -19.39 -11.40
N PRO A 98 -4.55 -18.65 -12.47
CA PRO A 98 -3.20 -18.20 -12.83
C PRO A 98 -2.63 -17.18 -11.85
N LEU A 99 -1.30 -17.05 -11.81
CA LEU A 99 -0.64 -16.02 -10.99
C LEU A 99 -1.01 -14.61 -11.48
N PRO A 100 -1.11 -13.62 -10.58
CA PRO A 100 -1.40 -12.24 -10.94
C PRO A 100 -0.20 -11.48 -11.52
N PHE A 101 0.88 -12.18 -11.82
CA PHE A 101 2.08 -11.65 -12.42
C PHE A 101 2.75 -12.73 -13.29
N THR A 102 3.56 -12.28 -14.23
CA THR A 102 4.49 -13.13 -14.98
C THR A 102 5.92 -12.65 -14.78
N GLN A 103 6.90 -13.51 -15.05
CA GLN A 103 8.31 -13.18 -14.96
C GLN A 103 9.12 -13.82 -16.07
N GLY A 104 10.26 -13.22 -16.39
CA GLY A 104 11.15 -13.70 -17.43
C GLY A 104 12.60 -13.24 -17.25
N THR A 105 13.46 -13.76 -18.10
CA THR A 105 14.87 -13.39 -18.20
C THR A 105 15.05 -12.33 -19.28
N VAL A 106 15.83 -11.30 -18.99
CA VAL A 106 16.30 -10.31 -19.96
C VAL A 106 17.26 -11.01 -20.92
N THR A 107 16.90 -11.09 -22.20
CA THR A 107 17.67 -11.80 -23.24
C THR A 107 18.54 -10.88 -24.08
N ALA A 108 18.18 -9.61 -24.20
CA ALA A 108 18.97 -8.61 -24.91
C ALA A 108 18.67 -7.19 -24.42
N ILE A 109 19.68 -6.31 -24.49
CA ILE A 109 19.56 -4.90 -24.17
C ILE A 109 20.20 -4.08 -25.31
N ASP A 110 19.42 -3.28 -26.00
CA ASP A 110 19.90 -2.24 -26.91
C ASP A 110 19.83 -0.89 -26.17
N ARG A 111 20.95 -0.46 -25.60
CA ARG A 111 21.02 0.79 -24.81
C ARG A 111 20.83 2.05 -25.66
N GLY A 112 21.24 2.01 -26.94
CA GLY A 112 21.09 3.13 -27.86
C GLY A 112 19.62 3.40 -28.20
N LYS A 113 18.83 2.34 -28.35
CA LYS A 113 17.38 2.42 -28.58
C LYS A 113 16.54 2.34 -27.31
N LYS A 114 17.18 2.13 -26.16
CA LYS A 114 16.55 1.87 -24.85
C LYS A 114 15.53 0.72 -24.91
N VAL A 115 15.88 -0.33 -25.62
CA VAL A 115 15.04 -1.51 -25.81
C VAL A 115 15.57 -2.67 -24.97
N VAL A 116 14.70 -3.28 -24.16
CA VAL A 116 15.00 -4.48 -23.38
C VAL A 116 14.10 -5.61 -23.88
N ARG A 117 14.70 -6.71 -24.34
CA ARG A 117 13.98 -7.93 -24.70
C ARG A 117 14.04 -8.94 -23.58
N TYR A 118 12.95 -9.67 -23.39
CA TYR A 118 12.85 -10.68 -22.36
C TYR A 118 12.08 -11.91 -22.86
N ARG A 119 12.38 -13.06 -22.27
CA ARG A 119 11.66 -14.32 -22.47
C ARG A 119 11.10 -14.79 -21.14
N LEU A 120 9.82 -15.12 -21.11
CA LEU A 120 9.13 -15.63 -19.92
C LEU A 120 9.71 -16.98 -19.48
N HIS A 121 9.68 -17.22 -18.18
CA HIS A 121 10.03 -18.52 -17.62
C HIS A 121 8.85 -19.50 -17.81
N ASP A 122 9.17 -20.79 -17.99
CA ASP A 122 8.15 -21.85 -18.03
C ASP A 122 7.33 -21.86 -16.73
N GLY A 123 6.07 -22.29 -16.83
CA GLY A 123 5.14 -22.36 -15.69
C GLY A 123 4.52 -21.01 -15.24
N TYR A 124 4.93 -19.88 -15.83
CA TYR A 124 4.32 -18.57 -15.56
C TYR A 124 3.27 -18.19 -16.61
N PRO A 125 2.31 -17.29 -16.28
CA PRO A 125 1.31 -16.83 -17.23
C PRO A 125 1.94 -16.21 -18.49
N ARG A 126 1.42 -16.58 -19.67
CA ARG A 126 1.87 -16.03 -20.97
C ARG A 126 1.52 -14.55 -21.12
N LEU A 127 2.19 -13.86 -22.05
CA LEU A 127 1.96 -12.44 -22.35
C LEU A 127 0.60 -12.17 -22.99
N GLU A 128 -0.43 -12.11 -22.14
CA GLU A 128 -1.71 -11.51 -22.47
C GLU A 128 -1.69 -10.00 -22.25
N LYS A 129 -2.68 -9.29 -22.84
CA LYS A 129 -2.84 -7.83 -22.70
C LYS A 129 -2.76 -7.36 -21.23
N ARG A 130 -3.27 -8.14 -20.27
CA ARG A 130 -3.28 -7.81 -18.84
C ARG A 130 -1.88 -7.70 -18.21
N TYR A 131 -0.88 -8.40 -18.77
CA TYR A 131 0.51 -8.38 -18.28
C TYR A 131 1.41 -7.42 -19.06
N LEU A 132 0.93 -6.80 -20.14
CA LEU A 132 1.68 -5.80 -20.92
C LEU A 132 1.66 -4.43 -20.23
N VAL A 133 2.03 -4.41 -18.95
CA VAL A 133 2.07 -3.21 -18.12
C VAL A 133 3.34 -2.38 -18.39
N PRO A 134 3.26 -1.03 -18.32
CA PRO A 134 4.41 -0.14 -18.53
C PRO A 134 5.19 0.15 -17.22
N HIS A 135 5.13 -0.74 -16.23
CA HIS A 135 5.84 -0.59 -14.95
C HIS A 135 6.56 -1.90 -14.57
N PRO A 136 7.52 -2.36 -15.38
CA PRO A 136 8.28 -3.57 -15.09
C PRO A 136 9.08 -3.41 -13.80
N GLN A 137 9.21 -4.50 -13.05
CA GLN A 137 10.12 -4.60 -11.92
C GLN A 137 11.32 -5.43 -12.32
N LEU A 138 12.52 -4.93 -12.03
CA LEU A 138 13.78 -5.54 -12.42
C LEU A 138 14.43 -6.21 -11.22
N PHE A 139 14.98 -7.40 -11.41
CA PHE A 139 15.53 -8.23 -10.35
C PHE A 139 16.93 -8.72 -10.73
N ASP A 140 17.82 -8.77 -9.76
CA ASP A 140 19.17 -9.31 -9.96
C ASP A 140 19.11 -10.84 -10.02
N ARG A 141 19.78 -11.41 -11.02
CA ARG A 141 19.78 -12.87 -11.24
C ARG A 141 20.40 -13.69 -10.11
N LYS A 142 21.37 -13.13 -9.37
CA LYS A 142 22.11 -13.85 -8.32
C LYS A 142 21.43 -13.72 -6.98
N SER A 143 21.15 -12.49 -6.54
CA SER A 143 20.50 -12.26 -5.25
C SER A 143 19.00 -12.59 -5.29
N ARG A 144 18.38 -12.54 -6.47
CA ARG A 144 16.93 -12.64 -6.67
C ARG A 144 16.13 -11.58 -5.92
N THR A 145 16.76 -10.44 -5.62
CA THR A 145 16.14 -9.25 -5.03
C THR A 145 15.89 -8.21 -6.11
N MET A 146 15.02 -7.24 -5.83
CA MET A 146 14.83 -6.11 -6.73
C MET A 146 16.16 -5.39 -6.98
N LYS A 147 16.38 -5.00 -8.23
CA LYS A 147 17.62 -4.41 -8.71
C LYS A 147 17.48 -2.90 -8.79
N TYR A 148 18.10 -2.21 -7.84
CA TYR A 148 18.05 -0.77 -7.74
C TYR A 148 19.29 -0.11 -8.37
N ASP A 149 19.15 1.15 -8.78
CA ASP A 149 20.21 1.99 -9.33
C ASP A 149 19.86 3.47 -9.06
N ALA A 150 20.85 4.36 -9.13
CA ALA A 150 20.64 5.81 -9.07
C ALA A 150 19.79 6.35 -10.23
N VAL A 151 19.81 5.66 -11.36
CA VAL A 151 18.93 5.92 -12.49
C VAL A 151 17.61 5.19 -12.27
N TRP A 152 16.54 5.97 -12.05
CA TRP A 152 15.19 5.42 -11.98
C TRP A 152 14.73 4.94 -13.37
N SER A 153 14.51 3.64 -13.53
CA SER A 153 14.00 3.07 -14.77
C SER A 153 12.52 3.44 -14.99
N HIS A 154 12.18 3.89 -16.20
CA HIS A 154 10.81 4.19 -16.61
C HIS A 154 10.53 3.53 -17.97
N CYS A 155 9.42 2.80 -18.07
CA CYS A 155 9.01 2.12 -19.29
C CYS A 155 7.87 2.91 -19.95
N GLU A 156 8.02 3.24 -21.23
CA GLU A 156 6.98 3.91 -22.01
C GLU A 156 5.99 2.90 -22.58
N ARG A 157 6.51 1.74 -23.02
CA ARG A 157 5.70 0.73 -23.69
C ARG A 157 6.25 -0.66 -23.47
N ASN A 158 5.35 -1.59 -23.16
CA ASN A 158 5.61 -3.02 -23.16
C ASN A 158 4.75 -3.66 -24.27
N ARG A 159 5.36 -4.52 -25.09
CA ARG A 159 4.65 -5.27 -26.14
C ARG A 159 5.08 -6.73 -26.19
N ALA A 160 4.13 -7.60 -26.53
CA ALA A 160 4.43 -8.98 -26.87
C ALA A 160 5.05 -9.05 -28.28
N VAL A 161 6.13 -9.83 -28.40
CA VAL A 161 6.70 -10.29 -29.67
C VAL A 161 6.13 -11.66 -30.03
N SER A 162 5.95 -12.51 -29.02
CA SER A 162 5.25 -13.79 -29.05
C SER A 162 4.52 -14.00 -27.71
N PRO A 163 3.79 -15.11 -27.51
CA PRO A 163 3.20 -15.40 -26.19
C PRO A 163 4.23 -15.53 -25.05
N ASP A 164 5.49 -15.85 -25.36
CA ASP A 164 6.54 -16.11 -24.39
C ASP A 164 7.69 -15.08 -24.43
N GLU A 165 7.65 -14.12 -25.37
CA GLU A 165 8.68 -13.10 -25.54
C GLU A 165 8.09 -11.71 -25.66
N GLY A 166 8.71 -10.74 -25.00
CA GLY A 166 8.29 -9.35 -25.05
C GLY A 166 9.44 -8.36 -25.17
N GLU A 167 9.06 -7.12 -25.40
CA GLU A 167 9.97 -6.00 -25.60
C GLU A 167 9.47 -4.79 -24.80
N LEU A 168 10.34 -4.27 -23.94
CA LEU A 168 10.16 -3.01 -23.23
C LEU A 168 10.89 -1.90 -23.98
N LEU A 169 10.17 -0.83 -24.28
CA LEU A 169 10.74 0.45 -24.68
C LEU A 169 10.84 1.33 -23.43
N MET A 170 12.06 1.65 -23.04
CA MET A 170 12.37 2.38 -21.82
C MET A 170 12.56 3.87 -22.12
N ALA A 171 11.89 4.75 -21.38
CA ALA A 171 12.20 6.18 -21.39
C ALA A 171 13.55 6.42 -20.71
N GLN A 172 13.78 5.69 -19.62
CA GLN A 172 14.99 5.72 -18.82
C GLN A 172 15.33 4.29 -18.40
N LEU A 173 16.59 3.90 -18.56
CA LEU A 173 17.07 2.55 -18.31
C LEU A 173 18.26 2.60 -17.36
N GLN A 174 18.17 1.86 -16.26
CA GLN A 174 19.28 1.76 -15.30
C GLN A 174 20.55 1.17 -15.93
N PRO A 175 21.74 1.79 -15.72
CA PRO A 175 23.01 1.31 -16.24
C PRO A 175 23.35 -0.10 -15.78
N ASN A 176 23.03 -0.46 -14.54
CA ASN A 176 23.40 -1.75 -13.96
C ASN A 176 22.54 -2.94 -14.43
N LEU A 177 21.50 -2.75 -15.26
CA LEU A 177 20.74 -3.87 -15.82
C LEU A 177 21.61 -4.67 -16.81
N GLU A 178 21.61 -5.98 -16.68
CA GLU A 178 22.41 -6.90 -17.49
C GLU A 178 21.54 -7.96 -18.19
N VAL A 179 22.05 -8.48 -19.31
CA VAL A 179 21.46 -9.69 -19.91
C VAL A 179 21.61 -10.85 -18.91
N GLY A 180 20.50 -11.55 -18.69
CA GLY A 180 20.36 -12.60 -17.69
C GLY A 180 19.66 -12.15 -16.39
N ASP A 181 19.51 -10.84 -16.14
CA ASP A 181 18.65 -10.35 -15.05
C ASP A 181 17.18 -10.69 -15.32
N PHE A 182 16.34 -10.54 -14.30
CA PHE A 182 14.93 -10.88 -14.43
C PHE A 182 14.04 -9.63 -14.52
N VAL A 183 12.91 -9.81 -15.19
CA VAL A 183 11.79 -8.86 -15.25
C VAL A 183 10.54 -9.51 -14.68
N VAL A 184 9.77 -8.75 -13.91
CA VAL A 184 8.44 -9.10 -13.42
C VAL A 184 7.42 -8.10 -13.94
N LEU A 185 6.27 -8.60 -14.37
CA LEU A 185 5.14 -7.84 -14.88
C LEU A 185 3.88 -8.24 -14.11
N ASN A 186 3.34 -7.32 -13.31
CA ASN A 186 2.24 -7.57 -12.40
C ASN A 186 0.93 -6.90 -12.85
N TYR A 187 -0.16 -7.66 -12.72
CA TYR A 187 -1.53 -7.19 -12.94
C TYR A 187 -2.20 -6.89 -11.60
N ARG A 188 -2.86 -5.73 -11.49
CA ARG A 188 -3.37 -5.16 -10.23
C ARG A 188 -4.91 -4.93 -10.17
N PRO A 189 -5.80 -5.87 -10.51
CA PRO A 189 -7.26 -5.63 -10.50
C PRO A 189 -7.96 -5.75 -9.13
N GLY A 190 -7.31 -6.21 -8.06
CA GLY A 190 -8.01 -6.50 -6.79
C GLY A 190 -7.13 -6.66 -5.55
N CYS A 191 -7.67 -7.25 -4.49
CA CYS A 191 -6.97 -7.54 -3.24
C CYS A 191 -7.53 -8.79 -2.54
N ILE A 192 -6.85 -9.35 -1.54
CA ILE A 192 -7.38 -10.53 -0.85
C ILE A 192 -8.54 -10.14 0.08
N MET A 193 -8.33 -9.17 0.95
CA MET A 193 -9.34 -8.68 1.91
C MET A 193 -9.74 -7.25 1.56
N LYS A 194 -10.95 -7.08 1.02
CA LYS A 194 -11.54 -5.76 0.78
C LYS A 194 -12.54 -5.43 1.88
N ILE A 195 -12.31 -4.33 2.59
CA ILE A 195 -13.11 -3.94 3.76
C ILE A 195 -13.78 -2.59 3.48
N ARG A 196 -15.12 -2.55 3.51
CA ARG A 196 -15.93 -1.33 3.32
C ARG A 196 -17.21 -1.35 4.16
N GLY A 197 -18.11 -0.41 3.90
CA GLY A 197 -19.47 -0.46 4.42
C GLY A 197 -19.56 -0.23 5.92
N MET A 198 -18.61 0.51 6.50
CA MET A 198 -18.53 0.73 7.94
C MET A 198 -18.26 -0.53 8.77
N SER A 199 -17.65 -1.57 8.15
CA SER A 199 -17.19 -2.77 8.87
C SER A 199 -16.31 -2.41 10.06
N ASP A 200 -16.39 -3.22 11.11
CA ASP A 200 -15.70 -2.99 12.37
C ASP A 200 -15.39 -4.28 13.14
N LEU A 201 -14.44 -4.20 14.08
CA LEU A 201 -14.05 -5.33 14.93
C LEU A 201 -13.64 -6.56 14.09
N LEU A 202 -12.70 -6.37 13.17
CA LEU A 202 -12.21 -7.45 12.30
C LEU A 202 -10.86 -7.96 12.78
N LYS A 203 -10.70 -9.28 12.83
CA LYS A 203 -9.44 -9.91 13.21
C LYS A 203 -8.93 -10.82 12.11
N PHE A 204 -7.67 -10.66 11.75
CA PHE A 204 -6.95 -11.49 10.80
C PHE A 204 -5.74 -12.08 11.53
N GLU A 205 -5.74 -13.39 11.74
CA GLU A 205 -4.75 -14.05 12.59
C GLU A 205 -4.13 -15.25 11.88
N ASN A 206 -2.80 -15.35 11.84
CA ASN A 206 -2.11 -16.52 11.26
C ASN A 206 -2.54 -16.79 9.79
N LEU A 207 -2.64 -15.73 8.98
CA LEU A 207 -2.93 -15.83 7.55
C LEU A 207 -1.65 -15.74 6.73
N THR A 208 -1.56 -16.53 5.65
CA THR A 208 -0.45 -16.44 4.70
C THR A 208 -0.97 -16.11 3.30
N PHE A 209 -0.47 -15.03 2.70
CA PHE A 209 -0.79 -14.61 1.34
C PHE A 209 0.42 -14.84 0.44
N TYR A 210 0.31 -15.82 -0.45
CA TYR A 210 1.38 -16.20 -1.38
C TYR A 210 1.36 -15.41 -2.68
N SER A 211 0.17 -14.93 -3.07
CA SER A 211 0.01 -13.97 -4.16
C SER A 211 -1.31 -13.20 -4.03
N SER A 212 -1.38 -12.02 -4.65
CA SER A 212 -2.61 -11.24 -4.78
C SER A 212 -2.61 -10.48 -6.11
N PRO A 213 -3.75 -10.37 -6.81
CA PRO A 213 -3.94 -9.50 -7.97
C PRO A 213 -3.92 -8.01 -7.64
N GLY A 214 -3.21 -7.62 -6.59
CA GLY A 214 -3.01 -6.25 -6.13
C GLY A 214 -2.65 -6.35 -4.67
N GLY A 215 -3.47 -5.82 -3.77
CA GLY A 215 -3.10 -5.70 -2.37
C GLY A 215 -3.45 -6.89 -1.47
N GLY A 216 -2.91 -6.89 -0.26
CA GLY A 216 -3.27 -7.88 0.77
C GLY A 216 -4.60 -7.51 1.43
N ILE A 217 -4.59 -6.49 2.28
CA ILE A 217 -5.73 -6.03 3.08
C ILE A 217 -6.03 -4.56 2.81
N PHE A 218 -7.11 -4.28 2.08
CA PHE A 218 -7.53 -2.93 1.72
C PHE A 218 -8.80 -2.53 2.47
N ALA A 219 -8.68 -1.58 3.39
CA ALA A 219 -9.80 -0.98 4.09
C ALA A 219 -10.12 0.42 3.54
N ARG A 220 -11.41 0.68 3.29
CA ARG A 220 -11.91 1.98 2.84
C ARG A 220 -13.17 2.31 3.63
N ARG A 221 -13.23 3.49 4.28
CA ARG A 221 -14.47 4.00 4.92
C ARG A 221 -15.04 3.05 5.95
N THR A 222 -14.26 2.82 6.99
CA THR A 222 -14.55 1.85 8.05
C THR A 222 -14.63 2.53 9.42
N ARG A 223 -15.36 1.93 10.37
CA ARG A 223 -15.30 2.39 11.77
C ARG A 223 -13.96 2.05 12.44
N GLY A 224 -13.17 1.17 11.82
CA GLY A 224 -11.87 0.71 12.30
C GLY A 224 -11.98 -0.40 13.35
N ARG A 225 -10.95 -0.51 14.23
CA ARG A 225 -10.73 -1.63 15.16
C ARG A 225 -10.42 -2.95 14.45
N HIS A 226 -9.47 -2.89 13.53
CA HIS A 226 -8.99 -4.10 12.87
C HIS A 226 -7.67 -4.53 13.49
N GLU A 227 -7.53 -5.83 13.69
CA GLU A 227 -6.33 -6.45 14.25
C GLU A 227 -5.76 -7.42 13.22
N ILE A 228 -4.49 -7.23 12.86
CA ILE A 228 -3.76 -8.06 11.90
C ILE A 228 -2.55 -8.62 12.64
N ARG A 229 -2.59 -9.92 12.95
CA ARG A 229 -1.61 -10.58 13.81
C ARG A 229 -1.00 -11.81 13.17
N ASN A 230 0.32 -11.93 13.26
CA ASN A 230 1.03 -13.12 12.79
C ASN A 230 0.74 -13.45 11.31
N CYS A 231 0.47 -12.43 10.49
CA CYS A 231 0.16 -12.59 9.08
C CYS A 231 1.41 -12.47 8.22
N ARG A 232 1.47 -13.22 7.13
CA ARG A 232 2.63 -13.31 6.24
C ARG A 232 2.21 -13.02 4.81
N MET A 233 2.90 -12.10 4.15
CA MET A 233 2.74 -11.79 2.73
C MET A 233 4.07 -12.08 2.06
N ILE A 234 4.23 -13.30 1.58
CA ILE A 234 5.53 -13.89 1.23
C ILE A 234 5.44 -14.61 -0.11
N ARG A 235 6.57 -14.87 -0.75
CA ARG A 235 6.56 -15.57 -2.04
C ARG A 235 5.99 -16.99 -1.91
N GLY A 236 5.08 -17.33 -2.82
CA GLY A 236 4.52 -18.67 -2.91
C GLY A 236 5.48 -19.73 -3.47
N PRO A 237 5.05 -21.01 -3.43
CA PRO A 237 5.81 -22.12 -3.98
C PRO A 237 6.03 -21.96 -5.49
N MET A 238 7.10 -22.55 -6.01
CA MET A 238 7.39 -22.55 -7.44
C MET A 238 6.18 -23.11 -8.23
N PRO A 239 5.70 -22.42 -9.28
CA PRO A 239 4.57 -22.89 -10.08
C PRO A 239 4.87 -24.23 -10.75
N ALA A 240 3.81 -24.99 -11.06
CA ALA A 240 3.94 -26.24 -11.80
C ALA A 240 4.59 -25.99 -13.17
N GLY A 241 5.58 -26.80 -13.52
CA GLY A 241 6.32 -26.69 -14.78
C GLY A 241 7.36 -25.55 -14.82
N ALA A 242 7.53 -24.78 -13.74
CA ALA A 242 8.57 -23.77 -13.68
C ALA A 242 9.93 -24.36 -13.24
N ALA A 243 11.01 -23.86 -13.84
CA ALA A 243 12.38 -24.06 -13.38
C ALA A 243 12.89 -22.91 -12.48
N GLU A 244 12.13 -21.81 -12.43
CA GLU A 244 12.49 -20.58 -11.74
C GLU A 244 11.49 -20.26 -10.64
N ALA A 245 11.97 -20.05 -9.42
CA ALA A 245 11.13 -19.67 -8.28
C ALA A 245 10.51 -18.28 -8.45
N ARG A 246 9.37 -18.03 -7.78
CA ARG A 246 8.67 -16.73 -7.85
C ARG A 246 9.60 -15.60 -7.41
N LEU A 247 9.50 -14.46 -8.08
CA LEU A 247 10.20 -13.24 -7.70
C LEU A 247 9.31 -12.26 -6.92
N LEU A 248 7.99 -12.41 -7.03
CA LEU A 248 6.99 -11.56 -6.41
C LEU A 248 6.05 -12.36 -5.51
N SER A 249 5.53 -11.71 -4.46
CA SER A 249 4.39 -12.17 -3.68
C SER A 249 3.13 -11.44 -4.17
N LEU A 250 2.85 -10.24 -3.68
CA LEU A 250 1.64 -9.47 -4.00
C LEU A 250 1.93 -8.42 -5.08
N SER A 251 0.95 -8.16 -5.94
CA SER A 251 1.12 -7.20 -7.03
C SER A 251 1.11 -5.73 -6.59
N ALA A 252 0.61 -5.37 -5.41
CA ALA A 252 0.56 -3.98 -4.89
C ALA A 252 0.85 -3.94 -3.37
N ASP A 253 0.28 -2.98 -2.64
CA ASP A 253 0.52 -2.77 -1.20
C ASP A 253 0.15 -4.00 -0.35
N GLY A 254 0.86 -4.21 0.75
CA GLY A 254 0.49 -5.24 1.72
C GLY A 254 -0.82 -4.89 2.43
N ILE A 255 -0.82 -3.77 3.18
CA ILE A 255 -1.96 -3.30 3.96
C ILE A 255 -2.22 -1.84 3.63
N ASN A 256 -3.45 -1.49 3.23
CA ASN A 256 -3.78 -0.12 2.85
C ASN A 256 -5.13 0.32 3.44
N TYR A 257 -5.15 1.41 4.19
CA TYR A 257 -6.33 1.98 4.85
C TYR A 257 -6.56 3.40 4.36
N ALA A 258 -7.75 3.65 3.79
CA ALA A 258 -8.22 5.00 3.49
C ALA A 258 -9.46 5.33 4.32
N THR A 259 -9.44 6.47 4.98
CA THR A 259 -10.62 7.07 5.61
C THR A 259 -11.25 6.13 6.64
N SER A 260 -10.58 5.86 7.76
CA SER A 260 -11.11 5.01 8.84
C SER A 260 -11.12 5.74 10.18
N ARG A 261 -12.17 5.55 11.00
CA ARG A 261 -12.26 6.22 12.32
C ARG A 261 -11.25 5.75 13.35
N GLN A 262 -10.64 4.60 13.11
CA GLN A 262 -9.58 4.07 13.95
C GLN A 262 -8.59 3.30 13.08
N GLY A 263 -7.30 3.54 13.31
CA GLY A 263 -6.21 2.84 12.68
C GLY A 263 -6.11 1.38 13.14
N PRO A 264 -5.47 0.50 12.34
CA PRO A 264 -5.32 -0.90 12.68
C PRO A 264 -4.25 -1.13 13.76
N LEU A 265 -4.36 -2.26 14.45
CA LEU A 265 -3.21 -2.92 15.07
C LEU A 265 -2.60 -3.88 14.04
N ILE A 266 -1.31 -3.73 13.77
CA ILE A 266 -0.52 -4.59 12.89
C ILE A 266 0.67 -5.10 13.71
N GLU A 267 0.66 -6.38 14.05
CA GLU A 267 1.72 -6.95 14.88
C GLU A 267 2.20 -8.34 14.45
N ASN A 268 3.51 -8.57 14.65
CA ASN A 268 4.18 -9.84 14.37
C ASN A 268 3.99 -10.32 12.91
N CYS A 269 3.84 -9.40 11.96
CA CYS A 269 3.64 -9.72 10.55
C CYS A 269 4.95 -9.68 9.75
N GLU A 270 4.98 -10.39 8.63
CA GLU A 270 6.07 -10.39 7.65
C GLU A 270 5.52 -9.99 6.29
N ILE A 271 6.11 -9.00 5.63
CA ILE A 271 5.76 -8.58 4.26
C ILE A 271 7.02 -8.48 3.43
N GLU A 272 7.11 -9.27 2.38
CA GLU A 272 8.26 -9.30 1.47
C GLU A 272 7.87 -9.41 0.00
N PHE A 273 8.72 -8.90 -0.90
CA PHE A 273 8.59 -9.03 -2.36
C PHE A 273 7.23 -8.61 -2.92
N ILE A 274 6.59 -7.60 -2.31
CA ILE A 274 5.35 -7.01 -2.81
C ILE A 274 5.62 -5.92 -3.87
N GLY A 275 4.58 -5.48 -4.56
CA GLY A 275 4.71 -4.51 -5.66
C GLY A 275 4.62 -3.04 -5.28
N ASP A 276 4.33 -2.71 -4.02
CA ASP A 276 4.16 -1.34 -3.51
C ASP A 276 4.40 -1.26 -1.97
N ASP A 277 3.74 -0.36 -1.25
CA ASP A 277 4.02 -0.14 0.18
C ASP A 277 3.69 -1.33 1.08
N SER A 278 4.49 -1.56 2.14
CA SER A 278 4.12 -2.56 3.16
C SER A 278 2.84 -2.14 3.88
N VAL A 279 2.78 -0.90 4.37
CA VAL A 279 1.59 -0.32 5.00
C VAL A 279 1.37 1.11 4.51
N ASN A 280 0.16 1.43 4.07
CA ASN A 280 -0.27 2.79 3.72
C ASN A 280 -1.54 3.16 4.53
N LEU A 281 -1.45 4.17 5.40
CA LEU A 281 -2.58 4.64 6.21
C LEU A 281 -2.87 6.11 5.90
N HIS A 282 -4.08 6.44 5.44
CA HIS A 282 -4.42 7.79 5.04
C HIS A 282 -5.91 8.13 5.22
N GLY A 283 -6.23 9.42 5.17
CA GLY A 283 -7.57 9.92 4.87
C GLY A 283 -7.73 10.26 3.39
N SER A 284 -8.92 10.73 3.02
CA SER A 284 -9.15 11.36 1.72
C SER A 284 -9.69 12.77 1.94
N PRO A 285 -8.98 13.82 1.47
CA PRO A 285 -9.50 15.17 1.52
C PRO A 285 -10.69 15.31 0.56
N LEU A 286 -11.60 16.22 0.87
CA LEU A 286 -12.71 16.57 -0.01
C LEU A 286 -12.43 17.90 -0.70
N ARG A 287 -12.83 18.00 -1.98
CA ARG A 287 -12.67 19.19 -2.80
C ARG A 287 -13.86 20.13 -2.62
N VAL A 288 -13.65 21.33 -2.11
CA VAL A 288 -14.71 22.33 -1.94
C VAL A 288 -15.05 22.94 -3.29
N VAL A 289 -16.33 22.86 -3.69
CA VAL A 289 -16.84 23.35 -4.98
C VAL A 289 -17.77 24.53 -4.83
N ARG A 290 -18.40 24.72 -3.67
CA ARG A 290 -19.30 25.85 -3.42
C ARG A 290 -19.37 26.19 -1.95
N ARG A 291 -19.36 27.47 -1.62
CA ARG A 291 -19.65 27.98 -0.28
C ARG A 291 -21.12 28.39 -0.20
N GLU A 292 -21.78 28.05 0.91
CA GLU A 292 -23.14 28.46 1.25
C GLU A 292 -23.12 29.31 2.54
N LYS A 293 -24.29 29.66 3.09
CA LYS A 293 -24.38 30.57 4.25
C LYS A 293 -23.77 29.97 5.53
N GLU A 294 -24.10 28.72 5.84
CA GLU A 294 -23.67 27.99 7.05
C GLU A 294 -23.04 26.63 6.71
N SER A 295 -22.86 26.38 5.42
CA SER A 295 -22.42 25.10 4.86
C SER A 295 -21.54 25.32 3.65
N PHE A 296 -20.98 24.24 3.13
CA PHE A 296 -20.31 24.21 1.85
C PHE A 296 -20.58 22.89 1.14
N LEU A 297 -20.46 22.88 -0.18
CA LEU A 297 -20.46 21.68 -1.00
C LEU A 297 -19.03 21.22 -1.22
N ALA A 298 -18.77 19.94 -0.97
CA ALA A 298 -17.51 19.29 -1.27
C ALA A 298 -17.70 17.97 -2.01
N VAL A 299 -16.76 17.62 -2.89
CA VAL A 299 -16.84 16.45 -3.77
C VAL A 299 -15.66 15.51 -3.58
N ILE A 300 -15.90 14.24 -3.89
CA ILE A 300 -14.89 13.18 -3.95
C ILE A 300 -15.28 12.17 -5.05
N GLY A 301 -14.28 11.61 -5.73
CA GLY A 301 -14.48 10.61 -6.79
C GLY A 301 -14.96 9.25 -6.30
N TYR A 302 -15.40 8.40 -7.23
CA TYR A 302 -15.85 7.01 -6.99
C TYR A 302 -17.11 6.89 -6.11
N ARG A 303 -17.87 7.98 -5.99
CA ARG A 303 -19.17 8.10 -5.34
C ARG A 303 -19.35 7.37 -3.99
N PRO A 304 -18.45 7.55 -2.99
CA PRO A 304 -18.51 6.82 -1.74
C PRO A 304 -19.53 7.41 -0.76
N SER A 305 -20.72 6.82 -0.61
CA SER A 305 -21.82 7.34 0.23
C SER A 305 -21.58 7.29 1.75
N GLU A 306 -20.57 6.56 2.24
CA GLU A 306 -20.40 6.28 3.67
C GLU A 306 -19.98 7.49 4.52
N TYR A 307 -19.61 8.63 3.89
CA TYR A 307 -19.16 9.82 4.62
C TYR A 307 -20.24 10.45 5.51
N THR A 308 -21.53 10.29 5.19
CA THR A 308 -22.64 10.77 6.03
C THR A 308 -22.74 10.02 7.36
N GLU A 309 -22.26 8.78 7.41
CA GLU A 309 -22.20 7.97 8.64
C GLU A 309 -20.83 8.07 9.32
N LEU A 310 -19.77 8.32 8.56
CA LEU A 310 -18.38 8.27 9.03
C LEU A 310 -17.93 9.57 9.71
N ILE A 311 -18.35 10.72 9.16
CA ILE A 311 -18.11 12.04 9.74
C ILE A 311 -19.26 12.35 10.70
N LEU A 312 -18.94 12.57 11.96
CA LEU A 312 -19.92 12.75 13.04
C LEU A 312 -20.03 14.23 13.43
N PRO A 313 -21.20 14.67 13.95
CA PRO A 313 -21.32 15.97 14.59
C PRO A 313 -20.25 16.14 15.69
N GLY A 314 -19.60 17.30 15.72
CA GLY A 314 -18.47 17.62 16.60
C GLY A 314 -17.10 17.27 16.05
N ASP A 315 -17.00 16.49 14.96
CA ASP A 315 -15.72 16.25 14.31
C ASP A 315 -15.10 17.56 13.83
N GLU A 316 -13.77 17.65 13.90
CA GLU A 316 -13.04 18.77 13.33
C GLU A 316 -12.93 18.63 11.82
N VAL A 317 -13.16 19.74 11.11
CA VAL A 317 -12.78 19.91 9.71
C VAL A 317 -11.70 20.97 9.61
N ARG A 318 -10.60 20.65 8.93
CA ARG A 318 -9.52 21.60 8.66
C ARG A 318 -9.71 22.22 7.28
N LEU A 319 -9.61 23.55 7.21
CA LEU A 319 -9.72 24.30 5.97
C LEU A 319 -8.31 24.54 5.43
N LEU A 320 -8.00 24.01 4.25
CA LEU A 320 -6.64 23.99 3.73
C LEU A 320 -6.44 25.06 2.65
N ALA A 321 -5.32 25.79 2.72
CA ALA A 321 -4.89 26.70 1.66
C ALA A 321 -4.69 25.94 0.35
N LYS A 322 -5.00 26.59 -0.76
CA LYS A 322 -4.94 25.96 -2.09
C LYS A 322 -3.50 25.66 -2.52
N GLU A 323 -2.56 26.52 -2.15
CA GLU A 323 -1.20 26.52 -2.68
C GLU A 323 -0.26 25.56 -1.94
N ASN A 324 -0.34 25.53 -0.61
CA ASN A 324 0.58 24.77 0.25
C ASN A 324 -0.10 23.96 1.36
N PHE A 325 -1.43 23.85 1.30
CA PHE A 325 -2.25 23.13 2.29
C PHE A 325 -2.10 23.63 3.73
N ALA A 326 -1.68 24.87 3.94
CA ALA A 326 -1.69 25.48 5.27
C ALA A 326 -3.08 25.41 5.90
N VAL A 327 -3.16 25.05 7.18
CA VAL A 327 -4.43 25.07 7.91
C VAL A 327 -4.81 26.53 8.16
N LEU A 328 -5.77 27.03 7.39
CA LEU A 328 -6.28 28.41 7.46
C LEU A 328 -7.22 28.61 8.65
N GLY A 329 -7.84 27.53 9.10
CA GLY A 329 -8.75 27.51 10.22
C GLY A 329 -9.35 26.13 10.42
N THR A 330 -10.10 25.99 11.50
CA THR A 330 -10.83 24.77 11.84
C THR A 330 -12.28 25.12 12.17
N ALA A 331 -13.20 24.26 11.77
CA ALA A 331 -14.60 24.33 12.17
C ALA A 331 -15.05 22.99 12.77
N LYS A 332 -16.21 22.97 13.43
CA LYS A 332 -16.82 21.74 13.93
C LYS A 332 -17.96 21.32 13.02
N VAL A 333 -17.99 20.06 12.61
CA VAL A 333 -19.07 19.53 11.78
C VAL A 333 -20.36 19.51 12.59
N ARG A 334 -21.44 20.05 12.02
CA ARG A 334 -22.79 19.92 12.58
C ARG A 334 -23.57 18.80 11.88
N LYS A 335 -23.41 18.70 10.56
CA LYS A 335 -24.15 17.75 9.72
C LYS A 335 -23.44 17.50 8.39
N VAL A 336 -23.55 16.28 7.88
CA VAL A 336 -23.12 15.90 6.52
C VAL A 336 -24.29 15.25 5.81
N GLU A 337 -24.58 15.70 4.59
CA GLU A 337 -25.69 15.21 3.76
C GLU A 337 -25.21 15.01 2.33
N ILE A 338 -25.76 14.01 1.63
CA ILE A 338 -25.60 13.92 0.18
C ILE A 338 -26.42 15.06 -0.45
N ALA A 339 -25.79 15.83 -1.31
CA ALA A 339 -26.42 16.89 -2.09
C ALA A 339 -26.55 16.47 -3.55
N GLU A 340 -27.33 17.23 -4.32
CA GLU A 340 -27.32 17.10 -5.77
C GLU A 340 -25.92 17.37 -6.32
N ASP A 341 -25.53 16.57 -7.32
CA ASP A 341 -24.23 16.70 -7.94
C ASP A 341 -24.13 18.02 -8.73
N VAL A 342 -23.01 18.72 -8.59
CA VAL A 342 -22.79 20.02 -9.24
C VAL A 342 -22.48 19.78 -10.74
N PRO A 343 -23.36 20.17 -11.68
CA PRO A 343 -23.14 19.88 -13.09
C PRO A 343 -21.91 20.62 -13.64
N GLY A 344 -21.23 20.01 -14.61
CA GLY A 344 -20.12 20.64 -15.34
C GLY A 344 -18.78 20.68 -14.60
N LEU A 345 -18.61 19.93 -13.50
CA LEU A 345 -17.30 19.80 -12.85
C LEU A 345 -16.29 19.08 -13.75
N ASP A 346 -15.08 19.63 -13.81
CA ASP A 346 -13.93 18.97 -14.43
C ASP A 346 -13.44 17.84 -13.51
N LEU A 347 -13.64 16.59 -13.93
CA LEU A 347 -13.26 15.42 -13.15
C LEU A 347 -11.74 15.33 -12.90
N LYS A 348 -10.90 15.95 -13.74
CA LYS A 348 -9.45 16.04 -13.46
C LYS A 348 -9.13 16.94 -12.27
N GLN A 349 -10.00 17.89 -11.95
CA GLN A 349 -9.87 18.72 -10.74
C GLN A 349 -10.41 18.00 -9.50
N VAL A 350 -11.28 16.99 -9.70
CA VAL A 350 -11.76 16.11 -8.63
C VAL A 350 -10.74 15.03 -8.31
N TYR A 351 -10.04 14.46 -9.29
CA TYR A 351 -8.94 13.51 -9.06
C TYR A 351 -7.88 13.64 -10.17
N MET A 352 -6.64 13.96 -9.76
CA MET A 352 -5.57 14.28 -10.71
C MET A 352 -4.83 13.06 -11.23
N ALA A 353 -4.71 12.01 -10.42
CA ALA A 353 -3.86 10.86 -10.73
C ALA A 353 -4.44 9.94 -11.82
N ALA A 354 -5.76 9.92 -11.99
CA ALA A 354 -6.42 9.10 -13.01
C ALA A 354 -7.79 9.67 -13.40
N GLU A 355 -8.32 9.19 -14.52
CA GLU A 355 -9.73 9.38 -14.84
C GLU A 355 -10.61 8.61 -13.84
N ILE A 356 -11.68 9.26 -13.39
CA ILE A 356 -12.66 8.69 -12.47
C ILE A 356 -13.98 8.50 -13.20
N PRO A 357 -14.74 7.43 -12.89
CA PRO A 357 -16.02 7.18 -13.55
C PRO A 357 -17.11 8.16 -13.10
N ASP A 358 -17.09 8.57 -11.83
CA ASP A 358 -18.09 9.42 -11.20
C ASP A 358 -17.57 10.09 -9.93
N TYR A 359 -18.42 10.91 -9.31
CA TYR A 359 -18.19 11.57 -8.02
C TYR A 359 -19.49 11.62 -7.20
N ILE A 360 -19.37 12.03 -5.95
CA ILE A 360 -20.50 12.39 -5.08
C ILE A 360 -20.28 13.76 -4.48
N THR A 361 -21.37 14.51 -4.32
CA THR A 361 -21.39 15.81 -3.66
C THR A 361 -21.98 15.71 -2.26
N TYR A 362 -21.28 16.29 -1.30
CA TYR A 362 -21.70 16.43 0.08
C TYR A 362 -21.99 17.89 0.42
N ARG A 363 -23.11 18.16 1.08
CA ARG A 363 -23.32 19.40 1.84
C ARG A 363 -22.85 19.17 3.28
N ILE A 364 -21.92 19.99 3.73
CA ILE A 364 -21.33 19.92 5.07
C ILE A 364 -21.66 21.23 5.79
N THR A 365 -22.49 21.14 6.83
CA THR A 365 -22.84 22.27 7.73
C THR A 365 -21.87 22.28 8.90
N VAL A 366 -21.35 23.46 9.25
CA VAL A 366 -20.31 23.59 10.29
C VAL A 366 -20.57 24.76 11.23
N ASP A 367 -20.00 24.65 12.42
CA ASP A 367 -19.84 25.71 13.40
C ASP A 367 -18.41 26.26 13.31
N GLY A 368 -18.24 27.44 12.71
CA GLY A 368 -16.94 28.10 12.53
C GLY A 368 -16.73 28.70 11.14
N PRO A 369 -15.47 28.96 10.74
CA PRO A 369 -15.16 29.49 9.42
C PRO A 369 -15.57 28.51 8.30
N LEU A 370 -15.88 29.05 7.12
CA LEU A 370 -16.21 28.28 5.92
C LEU A 370 -15.01 28.26 4.95
N PRO A 371 -14.77 27.15 4.24
CA PRO A 371 -13.74 27.08 3.22
C PRO A 371 -14.13 27.86 1.96
N GLU A 372 -13.13 28.22 1.18
CA GLU A 372 -13.31 28.83 -0.14
C GLU A 372 -13.44 27.76 -1.24
N PRO A 373 -14.28 27.97 -2.27
CA PRO A 373 -14.30 27.10 -3.45
C PRO A 373 -12.90 26.98 -4.07
N GLY A 374 -12.55 25.78 -4.51
CA GLY A 374 -11.20 25.55 -5.02
C GLY A 374 -10.17 25.21 -3.93
N THR A 375 -10.58 25.02 -2.67
CA THR A 375 -9.74 24.50 -1.56
C THR A 375 -10.08 23.05 -1.19
N LEU A 376 -9.19 22.42 -0.40
CA LEU A 376 -9.43 21.09 0.16
C LEU A 376 -9.83 21.22 1.63
N VAL A 377 -10.61 20.26 2.11
CA VAL A 377 -10.83 20.03 3.53
C VAL A 377 -10.45 18.61 3.89
N ASP A 378 -9.99 18.39 5.12
CA ASP A 378 -9.82 17.06 5.67
C ASP A 378 -10.32 16.95 7.11
N PHE A 379 -10.39 15.71 7.61
CA PHE A 379 -11.06 15.36 8.87
C PHE A 379 -10.13 14.44 9.68
N PRO A 380 -9.38 14.97 10.67
CA PRO A 380 -8.46 14.16 11.48
C PRO A 380 -9.09 12.89 12.07
N ALA A 381 -10.36 12.96 12.46
CA ALA A 381 -11.10 11.88 13.09
C ALA A 381 -11.29 10.63 12.21
N ILE A 382 -11.12 10.75 10.89
CA ILE A 382 -11.24 9.65 9.93
C ILE A 382 -9.92 9.36 9.21
N ASN A 383 -8.81 9.96 9.64
CA ASN A 383 -7.48 9.70 9.09
C ASN A 383 -6.78 8.57 9.86
N SER A 384 -7.49 7.45 10.05
CA SER A 384 -7.00 6.23 10.71
C SER A 384 -6.27 6.46 12.05
N PRO A 385 -6.85 7.22 13.00
CA PRO A 385 -6.13 7.58 14.21
C PRO A 385 -5.92 6.42 15.18
N GLY A 386 -4.85 6.50 15.97
CA GLY A 386 -4.56 5.52 17.03
C GLY A 386 -4.07 4.16 16.51
N PHE A 387 -3.45 4.13 15.32
CA PHE A 387 -2.83 2.91 14.80
C PHE A 387 -1.64 2.47 15.65
N VAL A 388 -1.36 1.17 15.65
CA VAL A 388 -0.17 0.57 16.26
C VAL A 388 0.46 -0.40 15.27
N ILE A 389 1.72 -0.18 14.93
CA ILE A 389 2.51 -1.04 14.03
C ILE A 389 3.74 -1.49 14.80
N ARG A 390 3.78 -2.76 15.23
CA ARG A 390 4.87 -3.25 16.08
C ARG A 390 5.36 -4.66 15.80
N ASN A 391 6.62 -4.92 16.09
CA ASN A 391 7.24 -6.24 16.02
C ASN A 391 7.11 -6.90 14.62
N ASN A 392 7.01 -6.11 13.55
CA ASN A 392 6.88 -6.62 12.18
C ASN A 392 8.23 -6.68 11.47
N TYR A 393 8.27 -7.43 10.37
CA TYR A 393 9.40 -7.52 9.45
C TYR A 393 8.96 -7.14 8.03
N PHE A 394 9.46 -6.01 7.53
CA PHE A 394 9.13 -5.47 6.21
C PHE A 394 10.40 -5.43 5.35
N HIS A 395 10.46 -6.18 4.25
CA HIS A 395 11.73 -6.30 3.52
C HIS A 395 11.65 -6.67 2.03
N ASP A 396 12.74 -6.39 1.29
CA ASP A 396 12.95 -6.87 -0.08
C ASP A 396 11.84 -6.51 -1.06
N HIS A 397 11.38 -5.27 -1.04
CA HIS A 397 10.30 -4.85 -1.93
C HIS A 397 10.40 -3.39 -2.39
N ARG A 398 9.69 -3.13 -3.49
CA ARG A 398 9.21 -1.82 -3.90
C ARG A 398 7.89 -1.61 -3.16
N ALA A 399 7.53 -0.46 -2.59
CA ALA A 399 8.14 0.87 -2.66
C ALA A 399 8.61 1.37 -1.27
N ARG A 400 7.75 2.09 -0.52
CA ARG A 400 8.05 2.52 0.86
C ARG A 400 7.73 1.40 1.84
N GLY A 401 8.32 1.42 3.02
CA GLY A 401 7.90 0.54 4.11
C GLY A 401 6.53 0.96 4.64
N LEU A 402 6.53 2.01 5.45
CA LEU A 402 5.35 2.55 6.12
C LEU A 402 5.09 3.97 5.62
N ARG A 403 4.01 4.14 4.86
CA ARG A 403 3.54 5.44 4.37
C ARG A 403 2.36 5.91 5.23
N ILE A 404 2.63 6.85 6.12
CA ILE A 404 1.77 7.21 7.24
C ILE A 404 1.27 8.64 7.10
N MET A 405 0.07 8.76 6.53
CA MET A 405 -0.74 9.98 6.43
C MET A 405 -1.84 10.00 7.49
N ALA A 406 -1.69 9.16 8.52
CA ALA A 406 -2.66 8.94 9.58
C ALA A 406 -2.41 9.81 10.81
N TYR A 407 -3.47 10.10 11.57
CA TYR A 407 -3.44 11.06 12.67
C TYR A 407 -3.21 10.38 14.02
N CYS A 408 -2.04 10.56 14.64
CA CYS A 408 -1.66 9.96 15.92
C CYS A 408 -1.49 8.43 15.85
N GLY A 409 -0.37 7.91 16.36
CA GLY A 409 -0.12 6.47 16.37
C GLY A 409 1.29 6.10 16.79
N LEU A 410 1.55 4.80 16.84
CA LEU A 410 2.79 4.22 17.34
C LEU A 410 3.40 3.26 16.32
N ILE A 411 4.68 3.43 16.04
CA ILE A 411 5.50 2.54 15.21
C ILE A 411 6.69 2.11 16.03
N GLU A 412 6.73 0.86 16.48
CA GLU A 412 7.79 0.41 17.38
C GLU A 412 8.32 -1.00 17.13
N ASN A 413 9.61 -1.22 17.42
CA ASN A 413 10.25 -2.53 17.39
C ASN A 413 10.11 -3.28 16.05
N ASN A 414 9.97 -2.56 14.93
CA ASN A 414 9.92 -3.19 13.60
C ASN A 414 11.34 -3.34 13.03
N ARG A 415 11.52 -4.37 12.19
CA ARG A 415 12.69 -4.53 11.33
C ARG A 415 12.30 -4.17 9.90
N ILE A 416 13.00 -3.22 9.30
CA ILE A 416 12.70 -2.72 7.94
C ILE A 416 13.98 -2.71 7.12
N GLU A 417 14.06 -3.44 6.01
CA GLU A 417 15.32 -3.50 5.26
C GLU A 417 15.19 -3.86 3.78
N ARG A 418 16.19 -3.42 2.98
CA ARG A 418 16.27 -3.69 1.53
C ARG A 418 15.05 -3.18 0.76
N LEU A 419 14.71 -1.91 0.96
CA LEU A 419 13.56 -1.28 0.30
C LEU A 419 13.99 -0.30 -0.80
N GLU A 420 13.14 -0.17 -1.83
CA GLU A 420 13.32 0.82 -2.89
C GLU A 420 13.32 2.26 -2.34
N SER A 421 12.45 2.54 -1.36
CA SER A 421 12.23 3.88 -0.81
C SER A 421 12.27 3.87 0.72
N SER A 422 11.78 4.94 1.34
CA SER A 422 11.94 5.23 2.76
C SER A 422 11.27 4.15 3.61
N ALA A 423 11.88 3.80 4.74
CA ALA A 423 11.32 2.82 5.66
C ALA A 423 10.04 3.34 6.32
N ILE A 424 10.03 4.61 6.74
CA ILE A 424 8.91 5.24 7.44
C ILE A 424 8.77 6.69 6.95
N SER A 425 7.70 7.00 6.23
CA SER A 425 7.38 8.36 5.77
C SER A 425 6.08 8.85 6.39
N ILE A 426 6.10 10.04 6.98
CA ILE A 426 5.02 10.58 7.82
C ILE A 426 4.58 11.95 7.30
N GLY A 427 3.34 12.10 6.87
CA GLY A 427 2.81 13.38 6.39
C GLY A 427 2.02 13.26 5.10
N PRO A 428 1.37 14.33 4.62
CA PRO A 428 0.30 14.24 3.63
C PRO A 428 0.76 14.25 2.16
N GLU A 429 -0.12 13.73 1.30
CA GLU A 429 -0.14 13.99 -0.14
C GLU A 429 -1.54 14.39 -0.63
N TYR A 430 -1.87 15.67 -0.44
CA TYR A 430 -3.23 16.19 -0.58
C TYR A 430 -3.77 16.25 -2.01
N ALA A 431 -2.95 16.55 -3.01
CA ALA A 431 -3.45 16.91 -4.34
C ALA A 431 -3.38 15.77 -5.37
N TYR A 432 -2.20 15.21 -5.63
CA TYR A 432 -2.05 14.21 -6.70
C TYR A 432 -2.79 12.90 -6.39
N TRP A 433 -2.42 12.22 -5.29
CA TRP A 433 -3.07 10.96 -4.87
C TRP A 433 -4.31 11.16 -4.00
N GLN A 434 -4.51 12.37 -3.46
CA GLN A 434 -5.56 12.66 -2.47
C GLN A 434 -5.49 11.72 -1.25
N GLU A 435 -4.27 11.46 -0.81
CA GLU A 435 -3.97 10.66 0.38
C GLU A 435 -3.58 11.65 1.47
N GLY A 436 -4.59 12.07 2.23
CA GLY A 436 -4.52 13.28 3.04
C GLY A 436 -4.39 13.01 4.53
N GLY A 437 -3.63 13.90 5.17
CA GLY A 437 -3.63 14.11 6.60
C GLY A 437 -2.32 14.69 7.11
N TRP A 438 -2.28 16.00 7.41
CA TRP A 438 -1.27 16.55 8.31
C TRP A 438 -1.31 15.75 9.61
N VAL A 439 -0.19 15.15 9.96
CA VAL A 439 -0.09 14.27 11.13
C VAL A 439 0.03 15.09 12.41
N ASN A 440 -0.43 14.51 13.50
CA ASN A 440 -0.22 15.06 14.83
C ASN A 440 -0.09 13.89 15.83
N GLY A 441 1.06 13.76 16.50
CA GLY A 441 1.24 12.78 17.58
C GLY A 441 1.66 11.38 17.11
N VAL A 442 2.54 11.28 16.12
CA VAL A 442 3.12 9.99 15.70
C VAL A 442 4.44 9.75 16.43
N THR A 443 4.57 8.60 17.09
CA THR A 443 5.81 8.16 17.73
C THR A 443 6.44 7.01 16.96
N VAL A 444 7.71 7.14 16.63
CA VAL A 444 8.54 6.13 15.96
C VAL A 444 9.70 5.77 16.86
N ARG A 445 9.72 4.56 17.42
CA ARG A 445 10.76 4.17 18.37
C ARG A 445 11.28 2.76 18.25
N ASN A 446 12.55 2.57 18.62
CA ASN A 446 13.17 1.23 18.73
C ASN A 446 13.13 0.39 17.44
N ASN A 447 12.99 1.01 16.27
CA ASN A 447 13.01 0.29 14.99
C ASN A 447 14.44 0.03 14.53
N ARG A 448 14.66 -1.08 13.83
CA ARG A 448 15.93 -1.42 13.14
C ARG A 448 15.73 -1.28 11.64
N ILE A 449 16.42 -0.32 11.04
CA ILE A 449 16.30 0.03 9.63
C ILE A 449 17.65 -0.15 8.95
N GLU A 450 17.68 -0.86 7.83
CA GLU A 450 18.92 -1.19 7.12
C GLU A 450 18.74 -1.23 5.61
N SER A 451 19.61 -0.58 4.83
CA SER A 451 19.59 -0.68 3.36
C SER A 451 18.26 -0.21 2.75
N VAL A 452 17.91 1.07 2.91
CA VAL A 452 16.66 1.67 2.40
C VAL A 452 16.93 2.90 1.53
N ASP A 453 15.88 3.39 0.88
CA ASP A 453 15.99 4.42 -0.18
C ASP A 453 16.94 3.99 -1.31
N LEU A 454 17.00 2.69 -1.62
CA LEU A 454 17.98 2.14 -2.55
C LEU A 454 17.71 2.52 -4.02
N GLY A 455 16.47 2.83 -4.36
CA GLY A 455 16.04 3.17 -5.72
C GLY A 455 16.24 4.64 -6.06
N GLY A 456 16.71 4.93 -7.28
CA GLY A 456 16.92 6.28 -7.78
C GLY A 456 15.66 7.15 -7.82
N SER A 457 14.46 6.57 -7.70
CA SER A 457 13.22 7.31 -7.52
C SER A 457 13.22 8.11 -6.22
N ALA A 458 13.73 7.54 -5.13
CA ALA A 458 13.74 8.12 -3.78
C ALA A 458 14.55 9.42 -3.72
N TYR A 459 15.73 9.45 -4.35
CA TYR A 459 16.63 10.60 -4.39
C TYR A 459 16.68 11.29 -5.76
N SER A 460 15.56 11.27 -6.49
CA SER A 460 15.38 12.06 -7.71
C SER A 460 14.82 13.46 -7.41
N ARG A 461 14.70 14.30 -8.44
CA ARG A 461 13.94 15.56 -8.36
C ARG A 461 12.45 15.38 -8.05
N PHE A 462 11.94 14.16 -8.18
CA PHE A 462 10.58 13.76 -7.80
C PHE A 462 10.51 13.09 -6.42
N GLY A 463 11.62 13.02 -5.69
CA GLY A 463 11.64 12.52 -4.31
C GLY A 463 11.05 13.53 -3.32
N TYR A 464 10.20 13.07 -2.41
CA TYR A 464 9.67 13.90 -1.32
C TYR A 464 9.59 13.16 0.02
N SER A 465 9.88 11.84 0.05
CA SER A 465 10.22 11.10 1.27
C SER A 465 11.74 11.03 1.35
N LEU A 466 12.35 11.80 2.26
CA LEU A 466 13.76 12.21 2.13
C LEU A 466 14.70 11.60 3.18
N GLY A 467 14.44 10.37 3.61
CA GLY A 467 15.33 9.64 4.51
C GLY A 467 14.68 8.37 5.02
N ALA A 468 15.46 7.54 5.72
CA ALA A 468 14.99 6.26 6.22
C ALA A 468 13.75 6.43 7.13
N ILE A 469 13.77 7.44 8.00
CA ILE A 469 12.58 7.96 8.70
C ILE A 469 12.42 9.43 8.32
N CYS A 470 11.28 9.82 7.76
CA CYS A 470 11.06 11.23 7.42
C CYS A 470 9.66 11.72 7.71
N THR A 471 9.53 13.00 8.02
CA THR A 471 8.28 13.70 7.73
C THR A 471 8.28 14.16 6.28
N PHE A 472 7.10 14.27 5.65
CA PHE A 472 6.99 14.76 4.27
C PHE A 472 5.75 15.60 4.01
N VAL A 473 5.79 16.34 2.91
CA VAL A 473 4.62 16.89 2.23
C VAL A 473 4.98 17.04 0.75
N ARG A 474 4.04 16.70 -0.13
CA ARG A 474 4.20 16.98 -1.57
C ARG A 474 3.67 18.38 -1.89
N ASN A 475 4.58 19.33 -2.02
CA ASN A 475 4.27 20.73 -2.36
C ASN A 475 4.11 20.88 -3.88
N GLU A 476 2.89 20.72 -4.39
CA GLU A 476 2.64 20.69 -5.84
C GLU A 476 3.12 21.97 -6.54
N GLY A 477 3.89 21.81 -7.61
CA GLY A 477 4.46 22.92 -8.38
C GLY A 477 5.65 23.62 -7.70
N GLY A 478 5.96 23.31 -6.45
CA GLY A 478 7.23 23.66 -5.78
C GLY A 478 7.52 25.15 -5.58
N LYS A 479 6.52 26.02 -5.74
CA LYS A 479 6.70 27.49 -5.61
C LYS A 479 6.20 28.04 -4.29
N ALA A 480 5.24 27.37 -3.65
CA ALA A 480 4.65 27.86 -2.42
C ALA A 480 5.57 27.60 -1.22
N PRO A 481 5.57 28.48 -0.20
CA PRO A 481 6.33 28.22 1.03
C PRO A 481 5.78 26.99 1.75
N PHE A 482 6.66 26.23 2.38
CA PHE A 482 6.27 25.07 3.17
C PHE A 482 5.51 25.49 4.42
N TYR A 483 4.34 24.91 4.64
CA TYR A 483 3.63 25.00 5.91
C TYR A 483 4.06 23.83 6.80
N PRO A 484 4.59 24.07 8.02
CA PRO A 484 5.03 23.01 8.91
C PRO A 484 3.83 22.34 9.61
N GLY A 485 3.09 21.53 8.88
CA GLY A 485 1.83 20.94 9.35
C GLY A 485 1.99 19.57 10.03
N ASN A 486 3.15 18.92 9.93
CA ASN A 486 3.43 17.66 10.64
C ASN A 486 3.83 17.96 12.08
N ARG A 487 2.95 17.70 13.05
CA ARG A 487 3.12 18.13 14.45
C ARG A 487 3.38 16.98 15.40
N ASN A 488 4.08 17.28 16.50
CA ASN A 488 4.29 16.36 17.62
C ASN A 488 4.78 14.98 17.16
N VAL A 489 5.73 14.97 16.22
CA VAL A 489 6.36 13.74 15.73
C VAL A 489 7.55 13.45 16.62
N VAL A 490 7.60 12.25 17.20
CA VAL A 490 8.71 11.79 18.05
C VAL A 490 9.44 10.65 17.34
N ILE A 491 10.74 10.79 17.15
CA ILE A 491 11.60 9.78 16.53
C ILE A 491 12.73 9.46 17.50
N GLU A 492 12.64 8.33 18.19
CA GLU A 492 13.58 8.00 19.27
C GLU A 492 14.14 6.58 19.26
N ASN A 493 15.41 6.43 19.65
CA ASN A 493 16.04 5.13 19.90
C ASN A 493 16.02 4.17 18.70
N ASN A 494 15.94 4.68 17.47
CA ASN A 494 16.00 3.87 16.25
C ASN A 494 17.45 3.60 15.86
N ARG A 495 17.70 2.46 15.22
CA ARG A 495 18.99 2.11 14.61
C ARG A 495 18.85 2.14 13.10
N ILE A 496 19.63 2.98 12.43
CA ILE A 496 19.52 3.25 11.00
C ILE A 496 20.88 3.04 10.34
N GLY A 497 20.93 2.13 9.39
CA GLY A 497 22.12 1.81 8.61
C GLY A 497 21.85 1.83 7.11
N ASN A 498 22.86 2.23 6.34
CA ASN A 498 22.88 2.14 4.88
C ASN A 498 21.65 2.78 4.20
N CYS A 499 21.59 4.11 4.18
CA CYS A 499 20.51 4.86 3.52
C CYS A 499 21.11 5.76 2.43
N SER A 500 20.54 5.77 1.22
CA SER A 500 21.02 6.68 0.17
C SER A 500 20.80 8.15 0.52
N LEU A 501 19.77 8.43 1.32
CA LEU A 501 19.38 9.73 1.84
C LEU A 501 19.75 9.85 3.32
N ALA A 502 19.16 10.81 4.03
CA ALA A 502 19.39 11.02 5.44
C ALA A 502 18.93 9.78 6.24
N GLY A 503 19.50 9.61 7.43
CA GLY A 503 18.91 8.66 8.38
C GLY A 503 17.55 9.18 8.83
N ILE A 504 17.47 10.47 9.17
CA ILE A 504 16.23 11.13 9.56
C ILE A 504 16.09 12.45 8.79
N TYR A 505 14.92 12.73 8.23
CA TYR A 505 14.66 14.01 7.56
C TYR A 505 13.32 14.64 7.95
N LEU A 506 13.37 15.86 8.47
CA LEU A 506 12.19 16.59 8.92
C LEU A 506 11.76 17.61 7.85
N LEU A 507 10.89 17.20 6.93
CA LEU A 507 10.24 18.11 5.99
C LEU A 507 8.89 18.58 6.55
N ALA A 508 8.67 19.90 6.58
CA ALA A 508 7.40 20.52 6.97
C ALA A 508 6.89 20.08 8.36
N SER A 509 7.78 20.07 9.35
CA SER A 509 7.47 19.69 10.74
C SER A 509 7.45 20.87 11.70
N ASP A 510 6.61 20.77 12.73
CA ASP A 510 6.45 21.75 13.81
C ASP A 510 6.51 21.02 15.15
N GLY A 511 7.56 21.29 15.94
CA GLY A 511 7.75 20.69 17.26
C GLY A 511 8.15 19.22 17.24
N ALA A 512 8.92 18.77 16.24
CA ALA A 512 9.41 17.39 16.19
C ALA A 512 10.50 17.13 17.26
N THR A 513 10.53 15.93 17.83
CA THR A 513 11.57 15.51 18.78
C THR A 513 12.35 14.33 18.19
N VAL A 514 13.67 14.48 18.06
CA VAL A 514 14.58 13.46 17.51
C VAL A 514 15.69 13.16 18.51
N ARG A 515 15.69 11.98 19.12
CA ARG A 515 16.66 11.66 20.19
C ARG A 515 17.08 10.21 20.32
N GLY A 516 18.29 9.95 20.79
CA GLY A 516 18.75 8.59 21.10
C GLY A 516 18.93 7.67 19.89
N ASN A 517 18.84 8.19 18.66
CA ASN A 517 18.97 7.37 17.46
C ASN A 517 20.44 7.09 17.15
N VAL A 518 20.73 5.91 16.58
CA VAL A 518 22.05 5.52 16.07
C VAL A 518 21.99 5.46 14.55
N ILE A 519 22.79 6.27 13.86
CA ILE A 519 22.76 6.45 12.40
C ILE A 519 24.14 6.16 11.82
N SER A 520 24.23 5.39 10.73
CA SER A 520 25.49 5.02 10.08
C SER A 520 25.35 4.81 8.58
N GLY A 521 26.38 5.12 7.79
CA GLY A 521 26.39 4.88 6.34
C GLY A 521 25.23 5.53 5.58
N VAL A 522 24.94 6.81 5.83
CA VAL A 522 23.83 7.55 5.21
C VAL A 522 24.32 8.62 4.22
N ASN A 523 23.42 9.19 3.41
CA ASN A 523 23.68 10.28 2.45
C ASN A 523 24.67 9.96 1.31
N TRP A 524 24.84 8.69 0.95
CA TRP A 524 25.70 8.31 -0.18
C TRP A 524 25.09 8.60 -1.56
N GLY A 525 23.76 8.81 -1.66
CA GLY A 525 23.07 9.23 -2.89
C GLY A 525 23.51 10.63 -3.33
N ASN A 526 23.77 10.85 -4.62
CA ASN A 526 24.54 12.00 -5.12
C ASN A 526 23.82 12.91 -6.13
N ASN A 527 22.49 12.91 -6.15
CA ASN A 527 21.73 13.80 -7.03
C ASN A 527 21.63 15.23 -6.44
N PRO A 528 22.03 16.30 -7.16
CA PRO A 528 21.97 17.67 -6.64
C PRO A 528 20.54 18.24 -6.54
N ASP A 529 19.58 17.67 -7.28
CA ASP A 529 18.21 18.23 -7.41
C ASP A 529 17.17 17.45 -6.60
N ILE A 530 17.56 16.74 -5.53
CA ILE A 530 16.62 15.91 -4.72
C ILE A 530 15.41 16.74 -4.28
N GLY A 531 14.22 16.31 -4.70
CA GLY A 531 12.95 16.97 -4.41
C GLY A 531 12.75 18.36 -5.05
N GLY A 532 13.60 18.75 -5.99
CA GLY A 532 13.54 20.06 -6.65
C GLY A 532 12.21 20.37 -7.34
N ASN A 533 11.46 19.36 -7.82
CA ASN A 533 10.11 19.61 -8.39
C ASN A 533 9.07 20.08 -7.38
N TYR A 534 9.35 19.87 -6.10
CA TYR A 534 8.49 20.29 -5.00
C TYR A 534 9.08 21.49 -4.25
N GLY A 535 10.12 22.14 -4.80
CA GLY A 535 10.77 23.29 -4.17
C GLY A 535 11.57 22.93 -2.93
N ILE A 536 11.89 21.64 -2.75
CA ILE A 536 12.67 21.17 -1.61
C ILE A 536 14.14 21.46 -1.88
N ARG A 537 14.83 22.02 -0.88
CA ARG A 537 16.29 22.12 -0.87
C ARG A 537 16.80 21.07 0.09
N TYR A 538 17.24 19.95 -0.46
CA TYR A 538 17.73 18.83 0.33
C TYR A 538 19.14 19.12 0.87
N GLU A 539 19.26 19.14 2.18
CA GLU A 539 20.55 19.29 2.86
C GLU A 539 21.08 17.91 3.26
N LYS A 540 22.27 17.56 2.77
CA LYS A 540 22.94 16.31 3.09
C LYS A 540 23.45 16.30 4.53
N GLN A 541 22.56 15.96 5.45
CA GLN A 541 22.85 15.79 6.86
C GLN A 541 22.30 14.42 7.31
N PRO A 542 23.00 13.70 8.21
CA PRO A 542 22.46 12.45 8.77
C PRO A 542 21.09 12.63 9.43
N ILE A 543 20.89 13.80 10.05
CA ILE A 543 19.59 14.30 10.52
C ILE A 543 19.38 15.67 9.87
N GLY A 544 18.54 15.74 8.85
CA GLY A 544 18.26 16.95 8.08
C GLY A 544 16.88 17.54 8.37
N GLN A 545 16.67 18.81 8.01
CA GLN A 545 15.36 19.45 8.11
C GLN A 545 15.17 20.52 7.03
N PHE A 546 13.93 20.69 6.54
CA PHE A 546 13.58 21.77 5.62
C PHE A 546 12.12 22.18 5.79
N GLY A 547 11.84 23.48 5.76
CA GLY A 547 10.47 24.00 6.00
C GLY A 547 9.91 23.63 7.38
N SER A 548 10.78 23.33 8.34
CA SER A 548 10.44 22.89 9.70
C SER A 548 10.78 23.98 10.73
N LYS A 549 10.13 23.92 11.89
CA LYS A 549 10.37 24.83 13.02
C LYS A 549 10.24 24.11 14.37
N ASP A 550 10.85 24.70 15.40
CA ASP A 550 10.70 24.29 16.80
C ASP A 550 11.09 22.82 17.10
N SER A 551 11.93 22.22 16.25
CA SER A 551 12.41 20.85 16.43
C SER A 551 13.48 20.74 17.52
N THR A 552 13.40 19.70 18.34
CA THR A 552 14.43 19.33 19.33
C THR A 552 15.22 18.13 18.81
N ILE A 553 16.53 18.28 18.61
CA ILE A 553 17.43 17.23 18.14
C ILE A 553 18.58 17.07 19.15
N GLU A 554 18.62 15.95 19.87
CA GLU A 554 19.55 15.75 20.98
C GLU A 554 19.99 14.29 21.13
N ASN A 555 21.16 14.04 21.71
CA ASN A 555 21.59 12.70 22.13
C ASN A 555 21.54 11.62 21.01
N ASN A 556 21.73 12.00 19.74
CA ASN A 556 21.81 11.05 18.63
C ASN A 556 23.28 10.69 18.35
N GLU A 557 23.57 9.42 18.09
CA GLU A 557 24.88 8.92 17.70
C GLU A 557 24.97 8.80 16.18
N VAL A 558 25.85 9.56 15.55
CA VAL A 558 26.15 9.44 14.11
C VAL A 558 27.52 8.80 13.95
N LYS A 559 27.55 7.64 13.29
CA LYS A 559 28.76 6.91 12.92
C LYS A 559 29.07 7.13 11.44
N PRO A 560 30.34 7.00 11.04
CA PRO A 560 30.75 7.05 9.63
C PRO A 560 29.94 6.14 8.71
#